data_AF-A0A8S9YEE8-F1
#
_entry.id   AF-A0A8S9YEE8-F1
#
_cell.length_a   1.000
_cell.length_b   1.000
_cell.length_c   1.000
_cell.angle_alpha   90.00
_cell.angle_beta   90.00
_cell.angle_gamma   90.00
#
_symmetry.space_group_name_H-M   'P 1'
#
loop_
_entity.id
_entity.type
_entity.pdbx_description
1 polymer ?
#
loop_
_entity_poly.entity_id
_entity_poly.type
_entity_poly.pdbx_seq_one_letter_code
_entity_poly.pdbx_strand_id
1 'polypeptide(L)'
;MEQPFNRRDGAISRTFSLGQLVLAKDYHGGVEKWTAGRILRWTVWVTYDVEMQSSTWVRHGNQLRASYQPVTVPYSRVLPLDILLDTFELP
;
A
#
# COMPACT_ATOMS: atom_id res chain seq x y z
N MET A 1 -3.80 -6.56 32.71
CA MET A 1 -2.98 -7.62 32.08
C MET A 1 -3.20 -7.50 30.58
N GLU A 2 -2.34 -6.74 29.92
CA GLU A 2 -2.49 -6.40 28.51
C GLU A 2 -2.08 -7.61 27.67
N GLN A 3 -3.01 -8.15 26.89
CA GLN A 3 -2.75 -9.30 26.03
C GLN A 3 -1.87 -8.85 24.85
N PRO A 4 -0.68 -9.44 24.63
CA PRO A 4 0.10 -9.13 23.44
C PRO A 4 -0.65 -9.70 22.22
N PHE A 5 -1.13 -8.80 21.36
CA PHE A 5 -1.89 -9.06 20.13
C PHE A 5 -1.06 -9.74 19.01
N ASN A 6 0.04 -10.41 19.35
CA ASN A 6 0.84 -11.16 18.40
C ASN A 6 0.28 -12.57 18.23
N ARG A 7 -0.84 -12.69 17.52
CA ARG A 7 -1.36 -13.98 17.07
C ARG A 7 -1.25 -14.06 15.54
N ARG A 8 -0.11 -14.63 15.11
CA ARG A 8 0.02 -15.52 13.94
C ARG A 8 0.04 -14.96 12.50
N ASP A 9 0.18 -13.66 12.29
CA ASP A 9 0.62 -13.17 10.97
C ASP A 9 2.09 -12.80 11.06
N GLY A 10 2.95 -13.53 10.32
CA GLY A 10 4.35 -13.16 10.15
C GLY A 10 4.43 -11.67 9.84
N ALA A 11 5.46 -10.99 10.35
CA ALA A 11 5.63 -9.56 10.13
C ALA A 11 5.81 -9.30 8.62
N ILE A 12 4.69 -9.22 7.88
CA ILE A 12 4.67 -8.79 6.50
C ILE A 12 5.12 -7.34 6.58
N SER A 13 6.28 -7.04 6.01
CA SER A 13 6.71 -5.66 5.82
C SER A 13 5.62 -4.95 5.02
N ARG A 14 4.79 -4.16 5.71
CA ARG A 14 3.72 -3.37 5.10
C ARG A 14 4.33 -2.10 4.53
N THR A 15 5.03 -2.27 3.42
CA THR A 15 5.55 -1.16 2.63
C THR A 15 4.50 -0.80 1.59
N PHE A 16 4.11 0.47 1.54
CA PHE A 16 3.15 0.97 0.56
C PHE A 16 3.81 1.94 -0.42
N SER A 17 3.48 1.80 -1.69
CA SER A 17 4.02 2.66 -2.75
C SER A 17 3.27 3.98 -2.84
N LEU A 18 3.94 5.03 -3.30
CA LEU A 18 3.29 6.30 -3.59
C LEU A 18 2.18 6.11 -4.63
N GLY A 19 1.04 6.75 -4.41
CA GLY A 19 -0.14 6.64 -5.26
C GLY A 19 -0.92 5.33 -5.11
N GLN A 20 -0.49 4.39 -4.27
CA GLN A 20 -1.19 3.13 -4.03
C GLN A 20 -2.50 3.38 -3.27
N LEU A 21 -3.56 2.67 -3.68
CA LEU A 21 -4.85 2.66 -2.99
C LEU A 21 -4.79 1.74 -1.78
N VAL A 22 -5.11 2.30 -0.61
CA VAL A 22 -5.05 1.64 0.69
C VAL A 22 -6.34 1.86 1.46
N LEU A 23 -6.62 0.97 2.41
CA LEU A 23 -7.62 1.18 3.43
C LEU A 23 -6.92 1.67 4.69
N ALA A 24 -7.29 2.83 5.19
CA ALA A 24 -6.76 3.42 6.41
C ALA A 24 -7.77 3.33 7.55
N LYS A 25 -7.27 3.03 8.75
CA LYS A 25 -8.10 2.94 9.94
C LYS A 25 -8.68 4.31 10.32
N ASP A 26 -9.98 4.32 10.48
CA ASP A 26 -10.82 5.44 10.86
C ASP A 26 -11.21 5.31 12.33
N TYR A 27 -10.92 6.37 13.09
CA TYR A 27 -11.15 6.45 14.53
C TYR A 27 -12.37 7.31 14.88
N HIS A 28 -13.06 7.88 13.90
CA HIS A 28 -14.25 8.68 14.12
C HIS A 28 -15.43 7.75 14.49
N GLY A 29 -16.02 7.95 15.67
CA GLY A 29 -17.29 7.32 16.05
C GLY A 29 -17.20 6.02 16.85
N GLY A 30 -16.04 5.68 17.43
CA GLY A 30 -15.91 4.56 18.40
C GLY A 30 -16.05 3.15 17.81
N VAL A 31 -16.41 3.02 16.54
CA VAL A 31 -16.43 1.76 15.79
C VAL A 31 -15.18 1.67 14.93
N GLU A 32 -14.52 0.51 14.90
CA GLU A 32 -13.39 0.28 13.99
C GLU A 32 -13.90 0.29 12.55
N LYS A 33 -13.56 1.35 11.81
CA LYS A 33 -13.89 1.49 10.40
C LYS A 33 -12.60 1.59 9.58
N TRP A 34 -12.66 1.08 8.35
CA TRP A 34 -11.58 1.19 7.38
C TRP A 34 -12.08 2.04 6.22
N THR A 35 -11.40 3.15 5.93
CA THR A 35 -11.78 4.13 4.91
C THR A 35 -10.74 4.13 3.80
N ALA A 36 -11.21 4.13 2.55
CA ALA A 36 -10.33 4.13 1.39
C ALA A 36 -9.56 5.45 1.26
N GLY A 37 -8.29 5.36 0.87
CA GLY A 37 -7.43 6.49 0.62
C GLY A 37 -6.24 6.12 -0.25
N ARG A 38 -5.42 7.12 -0.58
CA ARG A 38 -4.27 7.00 -1.46
C ARG A 38 -3.01 7.45 -0.75
N ILE A 39 -1.92 6.69 -0.86
CA ILE A 39 -0.63 7.11 -0.30
C ILE A 39 -0.10 8.32 -1.07
N LEU A 40 0.16 9.42 -0.37
CA LEU A 40 0.78 10.62 -0.95
C LEU A 40 2.29 10.59 -0.82
N ARG A 41 2.79 10.32 0.39
CA ARG A 41 4.21 10.32 0.70
C ARG A 41 4.52 9.52 1.97
N TRP A 42 5.78 9.20 2.12
CA TRP A 42 6.33 8.66 3.36
C TRP A 42 6.76 9.84 4.22
N THR A 43 6.24 9.92 5.43
CA THR A 43 6.52 11.04 6.33
C THR A 43 7.69 10.69 7.24
N VAL A 44 7.67 9.49 7.84
CA VAL A 44 8.75 8.95 8.69
C VAL A 44 8.67 7.43 8.66
N TRP A 45 9.73 6.72 8.25
CA TRP A 45 9.84 5.24 8.25
C TRP A 45 8.56 4.47 7.89
N VAL A 46 7.72 4.15 8.88
CA VAL A 46 6.49 3.33 8.75
C VAL A 46 5.22 4.18 8.76
N THR A 47 5.33 5.50 8.66
CA THR A 47 4.24 6.48 8.69
C THR A 47 4.05 7.11 7.32
N TYR A 48 2.80 7.12 6.88
CA TYR A 48 2.39 7.56 5.56
C TYR A 48 1.35 8.67 5.66
N ASP A 49 1.47 9.66 4.78
CA ASP A 49 0.38 10.59 4.51
C ASP A 49 -0.58 9.94 3.51
N VAL A 50 -1.84 9.83 3.91
CA VAL A 50 -2.89 9.18 3.13
C VAL A 50 -3.95 10.22 2.78
N GLU A 51 -4.13 10.46 1.48
CA GLU A 51 -5.21 11.27 0.96
C GLU A 51 -6.53 10.50 1.05
N MET A 52 -7.49 11.08 1.73
CA MET A 52 -8.90 10.71 1.66
C MET A 52 -9.67 11.78 0.89
N GLN A 53 -10.93 11.47 0.54
CA GLN A 53 -11.78 12.32 -0.31
C GLN A 53 -11.79 13.82 0.06
N SER A 54 -11.66 14.16 1.34
CA SER A 54 -11.73 15.55 1.83
C SER A 54 -10.60 15.95 2.79
N SER A 55 -9.68 15.04 3.12
CA SER A 55 -8.63 15.32 4.12
C SER A 55 -7.42 14.41 3.96
N THR A 56 -6.26 14.87 4.43
CA THR A 56 -5.03 14.08 4.48
C THR A 56 -4.79 13.57 5.89
N TRP A 57 -4.61 12.26 6.04
CA TRP A 57 -4.41 11.59 7.32
C TRP A 57 -3.02 11.01 7.43
N VAL A 58 -2.37 11.23 8.56
CA VAL A 58 -1.09 10.59 8.90
C VAL A 58 -1.37 9.25 9.57
N ARG A 59 -0.88 8.14 9.01
CA ARG A 59 -1.14 6.78 9.53
C ARG A 59 0.09 5.89 9.50
N HIS A 60 0.24 5.07 10.54
CA HIS A 60 1.26 4.03 10.61
C HIS A 60 0.91 2.85 9.69
N GLY A 61 1.89 2.11 9.17
CA GLY A 61 1.68 0.98 8.25
C GLY A 61 0.77 -0.12 8.81
N ASN A 62 0.73 -0.27 10.14
CA ASN A 62 -0.20 -1.19 10.81
C ASN A 62 -1.66 -0.71 10.81
N GLN A 63 -1.87 0.61 10.68
CA GLN A 63 -3.18 1.25 10.51
C GLN A 63 -3.60 1.31 9.03
N LEU A 64 -2.82 0.69 8.14
CA LEU A 64 -3.10 0.59 6.71
C LEU A 64 -3.25 -0.86 6.30
N ARG A 65 -4.08 -1.08 5.28
CA ARG A 65 -4.25 -2.35 4.58
C ARG A 65 -4.18 -2.09 3.08
N ALA A 66 -3.58 -3.01 2.33
CA ALA A 66 -3.66 -2.96 0.88
C ALA A 66 -5.13 -3.09 0.48
N SER A 67 -5.61 -2.19 -0.38
CA SER A 67 -6.86 -2.46 -1.06
C SER A 67 -6.60 -3.58 -2.07
N TYR A 68 -7.51 -4.55 -2.19
CA TYR A 68 -7.42 -5.62 -3.20
C TYR A 68 -7.62 -5.09 -4.63
N GLN A 69 -7.48 -3.78 -4.87
CA GLN A 69 -7.56 -3.25 -6.21
C GLN A 69 -6.25 -3.58 -6.93
N PRO A 70 -6.31 -4.24 -8.10
CA PRO A 70 -5.12 -4.49 -8.88
C PRO A 70 -4.47 -3.14 -9.16
N VAL A 71 -3.22 -2.99 -8.73
CA VAL A 71 -2.41 -1.83 -9.09
C VAL A 71 -2.39 -1.83 -10.62
N THR A 72 -3.14 -0.94 -11.24
CA THR A 72 -3.04 -0.68 -12.67
C THR A 72 -1.72 0.06 -12.84
N VAL A 73 -0.61 -0.68 -12.77
CA VAL A 73 0.65 -0.19 -13.29
C VAL A 73 0.37 0.14 -14.76
N PRO A 74 0.64 1.37 -15.24
CA PRO A 74 0.65 1.58 -16.67
C PRO A 74 1.68 0.58 -17.21
N TYR A 75 1.22 -0.31 -18.10
CA TYR A 75 2.00 -1.36 -18.76
C TYR A 75 3.14 -0.79 -19.64
N SER A 76 3.59 0.44 -19.41
CA SER A 76 4.65 1.12 -20.16
C SER A 76 6.06 0.82 -19.66
N ARG A 77 6.24 -0.03 -18.64
CA ARG A 77 7.58 -0.47 -18.17
C ARG A 77 7.78 -1.99 -18.13
N VAL A 78 6.78 -2.77 -18.50
CA VAL A 78 6.96 -4.22 -18.67
C VAL A 78 7.02 -4.45 -20.17
N LEU A 79 8.23 -4.42 -20.73
CA LEU A 79 8.42 -4.87 -22.10
C LEU A 79 7.96 -6.34 -22.16
N PRO A 80 7.10 -6.73 -23.12
CA PRO A 80 6.77 -8.12 -23.34
C PRO A 80 8.05 -8.94 -23.50
N LEU A 81 8.09 -10.14 -22.89
CA LEU A 81 9.22 -11.06 -23.01
C LEU A 81 9.59 -11.33 -24.48
N ASP A 82 8.61 -11.28 -25.38
CA ASP A 82 8.78 -11.44 -26.82
C ASP A 82 9.73 -10.40 -27.44
N ILE A 83 9.76 -9.16 -26.92
CA ILE A 83 10.67 -8.10 -27.40
C ILE A 83 12.11 -8.30 -26.87
N LEU A 84 12.25 -8.83 -25.65
CA LEU A 84 13.58 -9.10 -25.07
C LEU A 84 14.30 -10.25 -25.78
N LEU A 85 13.55 -11.22 -26.31
CA LEU A 85 14.12 -12.40 -26.95
C LEU A 85 14.62 -12.09 -28.38
N ASP A 86 13.99 -11.13 -29.07
CA ASP A 86 14.31 -10.74 -30.46
C ASP A 86 15.67 -10.01 -30.58
N THR A 87 16.23 -9.50 -29.47
CA THR A 87 17.52 -8.79 -29.46
C THR A 87 18.73 -9.73 -29.31
N PHE A 88 18.53 -11.01 -28.98
CA PHE A 88 19.61 -11.99 -28.88
C PHE A 88 19.74 -12.81 -30.18
N GLU A 89 20.02 -12.13 -31.29
CA GLU A 89 20.70 -12.79 -32.42
C GLU A 89 22.14 -13.08 -31.96
N LEU A 90 22.39 -14.32 -31.50
CA LEU A 90 23.73 -14.81 -31.19
C LEU A 90 24.44 -15.14 -32.52
N PRO A 91 25.65 -14.60 -32.79
CA PRO A 91 26.49 -15.01 -33.91
C PRO A 91 27.04 -16.44 -33.75
#